data_AF-A0A9D5UZ45-F1
#
_entry.id   AF-A0A9D5UZ45-F1
#
_cell.length_a   1.000
_cell.length_b   1.000
_cell.length_c   1.000
_cell.angle_alpha   90.00
_cell.angle_beta   90.00
_cell.angle_gamma   90.00
#
_symmetry.space_group_name_H-M   'P 1'
#
loop_
_entity.id
_entity.type
_entity.pdbx_description
1 polymer ?
#
loop_
_entity_poly.entity_id
_entity_poly.type
_entity_poly.pdbx_seq_one_letter_code
_entity_poly.pdbx_strand_id
1 'polypeptide(L)' 'MKPGTDWRDHITTDPNIGHGQACIRGTRIPVAVVLDN' A
#
# COMPACT_ATOMS: atom_id res chain seq x y z
N MET A 1 6.08 -21.52 12.41
CA MET A 1 5.60 -20.48 11.48
C MET A 1 5.11 -19.31 12.34
N LYS A 2 5.89 -18.23 12.47
CA LYS A 2 5.42 -17.03 13.19
C LYS A 2 4.31 -16.39 12.35
N PRO A 3 3.22 -15.87 12.93
CA PRO A 3 2.33 -15.02 12.16
C PRO A 3 3.15 -13.79 11.77
N GLY A 4 3.56 -13.72 10.50
CA GLY A 4 4.11 -12.50 9.94
C GLY A 4 3.05 -11.41 10.07
N THR A 5 3.48 -10.18 10.29
CA THR A 5 2.60 -9.01 10.23
C THR A 5 1.75 -9.07 8.96
N ASP A 6 0.43 -8.89 9.08
CA ASP A 6 -0.44 -8.78 7.92
C ASP A 6 -0.23 -7.41 7.26
N TRP A 7 0.67 -7.37 6.28
CA TRP A 7 1.01 -6.14 5.55
C TRP A 7 -0.18 -5.51 4.83
N ARG A 8 -1.26 -6.27 4.58
CA ARG A 8 -2.45 -5.77 3.88
C ARG A 8 -3.15 -4.67 4.68
N ASP A 9 -3.04 -4.71 6.01
CA ASP A 9 -3.57 -3.67 6.88
C ASP A 9 -2.86 -2.32 6.69
N HIS A 10 -1.67 -2.30 6.08
CA HIS A 10 -0.90 -1.08 5.83
C HIS A 10 -1.06 -0.53 4.40
N ILE A 11 -1.90 -1.15 3.57
CA ILE A 11 -2.14 -0.73 2.18
C ILE A 11 -3.61 -0.36 2.00
N THR A 12 -3.86 0.68 1.21
CA THR A 12 -5.21 1.14 0.87
C THR A 12 -5.34 1.35 -0.64
N THR A 13 -6.55 1.13 -1.16
CA THR A 13 -6.94 1.43 -2.55
C THR A 13 -8.20 2.29 -2.50
N ASP A 14 -8.11 3.54 -2.93
CA ASP A 14 -9.24 4.47 -2.99
C ASP A 14 -9.23 5.18 -4.35
N PRO A 15 -10.30 5.11 -5.16
CA PRO A 15 -10.37 5.82 -6.43
C PRO A 15 -10.06 7.32 -6.34
N ASN A 16 -10.34 7.95 -5.19
CA ASN A 16 -10.09 9.37 -4.93
C ASN A 16 -8.64 9.68 -4.49
N ILE A 17 -7.83 8.65 -4.19
CA ILE A 17 -6.46 8.78 -3.68
C ILE A 17 -5.52 7.99 -4.59
N GLY A 18 -4.54 8.66 -5.21
CA GLY A 18 -3.60 7.97 -6.10
C GLY A 18 -4.27 7.34 -7.32
N HIS A 19 -5.44 7.83 -7.73
CA HIS A 19 -6.22 7.33 -8.88
C HIS A 19 -6.58 5.83 -8.78
N GLY A 20 -6.83 5.34 -7.55
CA GLY A 20 -7.15 3.93 -7.31
C GLY A 20 -5.94 2.99 -7.22
N GLN A 21 -4.71 3.52 -7.21
CA GLN A 21 -3.51 2.73 -6.99
C GLN A 21 -3.43 2.21 -5.54
N ALA A 22 -2.74 1.09 -5.35
CA ALA A 22 -2.36 0.63 -4.03
C ALA A 22 -1.32 1.57 -3.42
N CYS A 23 -1.71 2.26 -2.35
CA CYS A 23 -0.87 3.22 -1.63
C CYS A 23 -0.64 2.77 -0.19
N ILE A 24 0.50 3.18 0.40
CA ILE A 24 0.72 3.02 1.84
C ILE A 24 -0.34 3.82 2.59
N ARG A 25 -1.04 3.17 3.54
CA ARG A 25 -2.15 3.75 4.30
C ARG A 25 -1.76 5.10 4.90
N GLY A 26 -2.61 6.10 4.70
CA GLY A 26 -2.37 7.47 5.19
C GLY A 26 -1.45 8.31 4.31
N THR A 27 -1.00 7.77 3.17
CA THR A 27 -0.13 8.49 2.22
C THR A 27 -0.71 8.43 0.81
N ARG A 28 -0.11 9.21 -0.10
CA ARG A 28 -0.29 9.09 -1.56
C ARG A 28 0.90 8.40 -2.23
N ILE A 29 1.69 7.62 -1.48
CA ILE A 29 2.88 6.92 -1.99
C ILE A 29 2.45 5.56 -2.53
N PRO A 30 2.58 5.30 -3.85
CA PRO A 30 2.25 4.00 -4.42
C PRO A 30 3.21 2.91 -3.92
N VAL A 31 2.69 1.71 -3.71
CA VAL A 31 3.51 0.54 -3.34
C VAL A 31 4.54 0.22 -4.42
N ALA A 32 4.18 0.44 -5.70
CA ALA A 32 5.05 0.18 -6.84
C ALA A 32 6.39 0.92 -6.76
N VAL A 33 6.41 2.22 -6.44
CA VAL A 33 7.68 2.99 -6.35
C VAL A 33 8.57 2.58 -5.19
N VAL A 34 8.04 1.94 -4.15
CA VAL A 34 8.85 1.41 -3.04
C VAL A 34 9.50 0.08 -3.42
N LEU A 35 8.83 -0.69 -4.30
CA LEU A 35 9.28 -2.01 -4.75
C LEU A 35 10.03 -1.98 -6.08
N ASP A 36 10.02 -0.85 -6.78
CA ASP A 36 10.76 -0.61 -8.02
C ASP A 36 12.26 -0.56 -7.70
N ASN A 37 12.99 -1.62 -8.06
CA ASN A 37 14.43 -1.83 -7.81
C ASN A 37 15.06 -2.56 -9.00
#